data_AF-A0A7X9FWI0-F1
#
_entry.id   AF-A0A7X9FWI0-F1
#
_cell.length_a   1.000
_cell.length_b   1.000
_cell.length_c   1.000
_cell.angle_alpha   90.00
_cell.angle_beta   90.00
_cell.angle_gamma   90.00
#
_symmetry.space_group_name_H-M   'P 1'
#
loop_
_entity.id
_entity.type
_entity.pdbx_description
1 polymer ?
#
loop_
_entity_poly.entity_id
_entity_poly.type
_entity_poly.pdbx_seq_one_letter_code
_entity_poly.pdbx_strand_id
1 'polypeptide(L)'
;QNGFDHISGYRTTAYLAGPYVKRGEVIKTNYNTTSFLRTIEQILGLTPMNQFDAAASPMFDCFTSQADFRPFMPVANRIPLDELNPRPEDIQNQLLKKNALVSARLNFKIIDACPETVLNKIIWHSVKGPEVPYPDWAVTLEQADDD
;
A
#
# COMPACT_ATOMS: atom_id res chain seq x y z
N GLN A 1 -4.34 -8.85 5.70
CA GLN A 1 -4.97 -9.01 4.37
C GLN A 1 -4.14 -10.02 3.60
N ASN A 2 -4.62 -11.25 3.40
CA ASN A 2 -3.90 -12.28 2.64
C ASN A 2 -4.15 -12.16 1.13
N GLY A 3 -3.93 -10.95 0.59
CA GLY A 3 -4.05 -10.72 -0.85
C GLY A 3 -2.82 -11.20 -1.59
N PHE A 4 -3.00 -12.14 -2.53
CA PHE A 4 -2.01 -12.53 -3.54
C PHE A 4 -1.71 -11.41 -4.58
N ASP A 5 -2.11 -10.16 -4.31
CA ASP A 5 -1.89 -9.04 -5.25
C ASP A 5 -0.44 -8.52 -5.25
N HIS A 6 0.38 -9.00 -4.32
CA HIS A 6 1.79 -8.66 -4.24
C HIS A 6 2.64 -9.74 -4.92
N ILE A 7 3.60 -9.31 -5.76
CA ILE A 7 4.63 -10.21 -6.32
C ILE A 7 5.65 -10.59 -5.22
N SER A 8 5.84 -9.73 -4.22
CA SER A 8 6.69 -9.97 -3.04
C SER A 8 6.33 -9.00 -1.91
N GLY A 9 6.06 -9.52 -0.71
CA GLY A 9 5.75 -8.70 0.48
C GLY A 9 6.94 -7.88 1.00
N TYR A 10 8.14 -8.14 0.48
CA TYR A 10 9.37 -7.43 0.83
C TYR A 10 9.69 -6.27 -0.12
N ARG A 11 8.88 -6.07 -1.17
CA ARG A 11 9.06 -4.98 -2.14
C ARG A 11 8.04 -3.89 -1.90
N THR A 12 8.50 -2.65 -1.93
CA THR A 12 7.65 -1.47 -1.83
C THR A 12 7.98 -0.49 -2.96
N THR A 13 7.04 0.39 -3.27
CA THR A 13 7.26 1.47 -4.23
C THR A 13 7.87 2.68 -3.54
N ALA A 14 8.80 3.33 -4.22
CA ALA A 14 9.45 4.55 -3.78
C ALA A 14 9.15 5.68 -4.77
N TYR A 15 8.80 6.86 -4.26
CA TYR A 15 8.58 8.07 -5.06
C TYR A 15 9.54 9.16 -4.61
N LEU A 16 10.21 9.79 -5.57
CA LEU A 16 11.11 10.91 -5.33
C LEU A 16 10.59 12.12 -6.11
N ALA A 17 10.66 13.29 -5.49
CA ALA A 17 10.26 14.55 -6.10
C ALA A 17 11.25 15.65 -5.70
N GLY A 18 11.69 16.43 -6.68
CA GLY A 18 12.57 17.57 -6.45
C GLY A 18 13.23 18.05 -7.75
N PRO A 19 13.90 19.21 -7.74
CA PRO A 19 14.53 19.76 -8.92
C PRO A 19 15.63 18.87 -9.50
N TYR A 20 16.40 18.19 -8.66
CA TYR A 20 17.51 17.33 -9.06
C TYR A 20 17.11 15.86 -9.23
N VAL A 21 15.83 15.52 -9.07
CA VAL A 21 15.34 14.15 -9.29
C VAL A 21 15.02 13.98 -10.76
N LYS A 22 15.46 12.87 -11.37
CA LYS A 22 15.10 12.55 -12.76
C LYS A 22 13.59 12.43 -12.90
N ARG A 23 13.00 13.21 -13.81
CA ARG A 23 11.54 13.26 -14.01
C ARG A 23 11.08 12.28 -15.07
N GLY A 24 9.94 11.63 -14.81
CA GLY A 24 9.33 10.71 -15.76
C GLY A 24 10.10 9.41 -15.97
N GLU A 25 11.08 9.12 -15.10
CA GLU A 25 11.87 7.90 -15.17
C GLU A 25 11.44 6.87 -14.14
N VAL A 26 11.51 5.59 -14.54
CA VAL A 26 11.37 4.44 -13.65
C VAL A 26 12.76 3.87 -13.41
N ILE A 27 13.26 4.05 -12.19
CA ILE A 27 14.56 3.51 -11.79
C ILE A 27 14.39 2.03 -11.42
N LYS A 28 15.13 1.16 -12.10
CA LYS A 28 15.08 -0.30 -11.92
C LYS A 28 16.17 -0.83 -10.99
N THR A 29 17.08 0.03 -10.54
CA THR A 29 18.13 -0.30 -9.58
C THR A 29 17.49 -0.75 -8.26
N ASN A 30 17.96 -1.88 -7.72
CA ASN A 30 17.44 -2.42 -6.48
C ASN A 30 18.01 -1.63 -5.30
N TYR A 31 17.14 -0.86 -4.65
CA TYR A 31 17.45 -0.12 -3.42
C TYR A 31 16.63 -0.65 -2.25
N ASN A 32 17.15 -0.43 -1.05
CA ASN A 32 16.53 -0.78 0.22
C ASN A 32 16.52 0.43 1.16
N THR A 33 15.97 0.26 2.37
CA THR A 33 15.86 1.34 3.35
C THR A 33 17.21 1.96 3.75
N THR A 34 18.29 1.18 3.80
CA THR A 34 19.61 1.74 4.12
C THR A 34 20.18 2.57 2.96
N SER A 35 19.82 2.25 1.71
CA SER A 35 20.14 3.07 0.54
C SER A 35 19.49 4.45 0.62
N PHE A 36 18.24 4.51 1.11
CA PHE A 36 17.53 5.76 1.39
C PHE A 36 18.23 6.59 2.45
N LEU A 37 18.52 5.99 3.62
CA LEU A 37 19.20 6.66 4.72
C LEU A 37 20.54 7.24 4.26
N ARG A 38 21.35 6.42 3.59
CA ARG A 38 22.65 6.84 3.05
C ARG A 38 22.55 8.02 2.08
N THR A 39 21.51 8.03 1.24
CA THR A 39 21.27 9.13 0.29
C THR A 39 20.87 10.42 1.02
N ILE A 40 19.98 10.33 2.01
CA ILE A 40 19.56 11.48 2.83
C ILE A 40 20.76 12.06 3.59
N GLU A 41 21.57 11.21 4.21
CA GLU A 41 22.80 11.61 4.89
C GLU A 41 23.73 12.38 3.97
N GLN A 42 23.97 11.87 2.75
CA GLN A 42 24.83 12.53 1.78
C GLN A 42 24.28 13.89 1.31
N ILE A 43 22.96 13.99 1.09
CA ILE A 43 22.31 15.25 0.71
C ILE A 43 22.41 16.29 1.84
N LEU A 44 22.26 15.86 3.09
CA LEU A 44 22.29 16.74 4.26
C LEU A 44 23.69 16.96 4.85
N GLY A 45 24.71 16.26 4.33
CA GLY A 45 26.08 16.31 4.86
C GLY A 45 26.26 15.62 6.22
N LEU A 46 25.41 14.65 6.55
CA LEU A 46 25.46 13.90 7.80
C LEU A 46 26.43 12.73 7.72
N THR A 47 26.99 12.34 8.87
CA THR A 47 27.76 11.09 9.00
C THR A 47 26.80 9.89 9.06
N PRO A 48 27.24 8.70 8.60
CA PRO A 48 26.47 7.47 8.78
C PRO A 48 26.12 7.22 10.24
N MET A 49 24.91 6.72 10.51
CA MET A 49 24.48 6.40 11.87
C MET A 49 25.11 5.10 12.36
N ASN A 50 25.40 4.15 11.47
CA ASN A 50 26.05 2.88 11.81
C ASN A 50 26.86 2.32 10.62
N GLN A 51 27.13 1.01 10.62
CA GLN A 51 27.87 0.36 9.54
C GLN A 51 27.01 0.00 8.32
N PHE A 52 25.70 -0.18 8.51
CA PHE A 52 24.78 -0.63 7.47
C PHE A 52 24.43 0.47 6.47
N ASP A 53 24.18 1.69 6.95
CA ASP A 53 24.02 2.88 6.10
C ASP A 53 25.37 3.32 5.50
N ALA A 54 26.46 3.24 6.26
CA ALA A 54 27.80 3.53 5.75
C ALA A 54 28.18 2.68 4.52
N ALA A 55 27.80 1.40 4.53
CA ALA A 55 28.05 0.44 3.44
C ALA A 55 26.94 0.40 2.38
N ALA A 56 25.83 1.13 2.57
CA ALA A 56 24.72 1.11 1.63
C ALA A 56 25.06 1.84 0.32
N SER A 57 24.46 1.37 -0.78
CA SER A 57 24.59 2.02 -2.08
C SER A 57 23.71 3.28 -2.13
N PRO A 58 24.26 4.48 -2.36
CA PRO A 58 23.45 5.68 -2.52
C PRO A 58 22.59 5.61 -3.80
N MET A 59 21.47 6.32 -3.77
CA MET A 59 20.48 6.33 -4.86
C MET A 59 20.86 7.27 -6.02
N PHE A 60 22.13 7.32 -6.41
CA PHE A 60 22.63 8.28 -7.42
C PHE A 60 21.88 8.20 -8.75
N ASP A 61 21.43 7.01 -9.15
CA ASP A 61 20.67 6.81 -10.40
C ASP A 61 19.37 7.61 -10.43
N CYS A 62 18.81 7.96 -9.28
CA CYS A 62 17.59 8.75 -9.16
C CYS A 62 17.81 10.25 -9.41
N PHE A 63 19.05 10.73 -9.40
CA PHE A 63 19.37 12.15 -9.45
C PHE A 63 20.12 12.55 -10.72
N THR A 64 20.05 13.84 -11.03
CA THR A 64 20.78 14.51 -12.11
C THR A 64 21.43 15.78 -11.58
N SER A 65 22.53 16.20 -12.19
CA SER A 65 23.22 17.45 -11.88
C SER A 65 22.50 18.69 -12.44
N GLN A 66 21.58 18.50 -13.40
CA GLN A 66 20.79 19.59 -13.97
C GLN A 66 19.43 19.70 -13.29
N ALA A 67 19.18 20.81 -12.60
CA ALA A 67 17.91 21.06 -11.93
C ALA A 67 16.77 21.35 -12.92
N ASP A 68 15.61 20.76 -12.67
CA ASP A 68 14.33 21.02 -13.32
C ASP A 68 13.33 21.61 -12.33
N PHE A 69 13.15 22.93 -12.39
CA PHE A 69 12.26 23.70 -11.52
C PHE A 69 10.81 23.77 -12.01
N ARG A 70 10.40 23.02 -13.04
CA ARG A 70 9.01 23.03 -13.49
C ARG A 70 8.07 22.63 -12.35
N PRO A 71 7.00 23.40 -12.07
CA PRO A 71 6.08 23.08 -10.99
C PRO A 71 5.41 21.74 -11.24
N PHE A 72 5.04 21.04 -10.16
CA PHE A 72 4.17 19.88 -10.26
C PHE A 72 2.76 20.35 -10.66
N MET A 73 2.19 19.75 -11.70
CA MET A 73 0.81 20.00 -12.09
C MET A 73 -0.08 18.96 -11.41
N PRO A 74 -0.88 19.33 -10.39
CA PRO A 74 -1.75 18.39 -9.72
C PRO A 74 -2.83 17.88 -10.68
N VAL A 75 -3.16 16.61 -10.54
CA VAL A 75 -4.31 16.01 -11.21
C VAL A 75 -5.51 16.06 -10.27
N ALA A 76 -6.70 16.30 -10.83
CA ALA A 76 -7.93 16.21 -10.06
C ALA A 76 -8.10 14.79 -9.52
N ASN A 77 -8.64 14.68 -8.30
CA ASN A 77 -8.94 13.38 -7.75
C ASN A 77 -10.00 12.69 -8.63
N ARG A 78 -9.79 11.40 -8.92
CA ARG A 78 -10.71 10.60 -9.73
C ARG A 78 -11.83 9.98 -8.91
N ILE A 79 -11.62 9.86 -7.59
CA ILE A 79 -12.57 9.30 -6.64
C ILE A 79 -12.99 10.42 -5.69
N PRO A 80 -14.29 10.65 -5.43
CA PRO A 80 -14.71 11.64 -4.45
C PRO A 80 -14.11 11.33 -3.07
N LEU A 81 -13.52 12.33 -2.42
CA LEU A 81 -12.90 12.16 -1.08
C LEU A 81 -13.93 11.95 0.03
N ASP A 82 -15.18 12.30 -0.26
CA ASP A 82 -16.35 12.23 0.60
C ASP A 82 -17.26 11.04 0.25
N GLU A 83 -16.82 10.15 -0.64
CA GLU A 83 -17.53 8.90 -0.90
C GLU A 83 -17.42 8.00 0.34
N LEU A 84 -18.57 7.80 1.00
CA LEU A 84 -18.70 6.92 2.14
C LEU A 84 -19.53 5.69 1.77
N ASN A 85 -19.33 4.60 2.52
CA ASN A 85 -20.19 3.42 2.40
C ASN A 85 -21.66 3.83 2.62
N PRO A 86 -22.60 3.35 1.80
CA PRO A 86 -24.02 3.63 1.98
C PRO A 86 -24.48 3.11 3.34
N ARG A 87 -25.48 3.77 3.92
CA ARG A 87 -26.08 3.31 5.17
C ARG A 87 -26.79 1.96 4.93
N PRO A 88 -26.79 1.03 5.88
CA PRO A 88 -27.40 -0.30 5.68
C PRO A 88 -28.87 -0.28 5.24
N GLU A 89 -29.63 0.76 5.62
CA GLU A 89 -31.01 0.98 5.18
C GLU A 89 -31.16 1.24 3.68
N ASP A 90 -30.14 1.84 3.05
CA ASP A 90 -30.15 2.23 1.64
C ASP A 90 -29.69 1.06 0.73
N ILE A 91 -29.17 -0.03 1.31
CA ILE A 91 -28.68 -1.20 0.58
C ILE A 91 -29.82 -2.19 0.28
N GLN A 92 -30.16 -2.34 -1.01
CA GLN A 92 -31.22 -3.26 -1.46
C GLN A 92 -30.80 -4.73 -1.46
N ASN A 93 -29.55 -5.00 -1.82
CA ASN A 93 -29.05 -6.38 -1.88
C ASN A 93 -28.85 -6.93 -0.45
N GLN A 94 -29.50 -8.06 -0.14
CA GLN A 94 -29.51 -8.64 1.21
C GLN A 94 -28.12 -9.08 1.69
N LEU A 95 -27.27 -9.61 0.79
CA LEU A 95 -25.91 -10.00 1.12
C LEU A 95 -25.06 -8.78 1.45
N LEU A 96 -25.09 -7.73 0.63
CA LEU A 96 -24.35 -6.50 0.89
C LEU A 96 -24.81 -5.81 2.18
N LYS A 97 -26.12 -5.79 2.44
CA LYS A 97 -26.69 -5.25 3.68
C LYS A 97 -26.21 -6.02 4.90
N LYS A 98 -26.24 -7.36 4.84
CA LYS A 98 -25.70 -8.22 5.89
C LYS A 98 -24.21 -7.95 6.11
N ASN A 99 -23.42 -7.85 5.05
CA ASN A 99 -21.99 -7.58 5.12
C ASN A 99 -21.70 -6.23 5.77
N ALA A 100 -22.47 -5.18 5.46
CA ALA A 100 -22.33 -3.87 6.09
C ALA A 100 -22.59 -3.94 7.61
N LEU A 101 -23.64 -4.66 8.04
CA LEU A 101 -23.97 -4.84 9.47
C LEU A 101 -22.90 -5.65 10.22
N VAL A 102 -22.34 -6.67 9.57
CA VAL A 102 -21.23 -7.46 10.15
C VAL A 102 -19.97 -6.60 10.23
N SER A 103 -19.61 -5.90 9.15
CA SER A 103 -18.44 -5.02 9.08
C SER A 103 -18.46 -3.96 10.18
N ALA A 104 -19.63 -3.38 10.48
CA ALA A 104 -19.78 -2.36 11.53
C ALA A 104 -19.47 -2.87 12.95
N ARG A 105 -19.44 -4.20 13.14
CA ARG A 105 -19.14 -4.85 14.43
C ARG A 105 -17.71 -5.38 14.53
N LEU A 106 -16.94 -5.32 13.44
CA LEU A 106 -15.55 -5.77 13.43
C LEU A 106 -14.66 -4.82 14.23
N ASN A 107 -13.65 -5.37 14.90
CA ASN A 107 -12.71 -4.60 15.70
C ASN A 107 -11.54 -4.09 14.85
N PHE A 108 -11.71 -2.92 14.24
CA PHE A 108 -10.64 -2.23 13.50
C PHE A 108 -9.70 -1.40 14.39
N LYS A 109 -9.89 -1.40 15.72
CA LYS A 109 -9.03 -0.63 16.64
C LYS A 109 -7.72 -1.34 16.97
N ILE A 110 -7.68 -2.65 16.78
CA ILE A 110 -6.52 -3.49 17.08
C ILE A 110 -6.07 -4.14 15.77
N ILE A 111 -4.76 -4.10 15.54
CA ILE A 111 -4.12 -4.73 14.38
C ILE A 111 -4.47 -6.23 14.39
N ASP A 112 -4.88 -6.75 13.23
CA ASP A 112 -5.21 -8.16 13.01
C ASP A 112 -6.31 -8.77 13.91
N ALA A 113 -7.14 -7.94 14.56
CA ALA A 113 -8.24 -8.43 15.40
C ALA A 113 -9.51 -8.84 14.63
N CYS A 114 -9.58 -8.58 13.32
CA CYS A 114 -10.75 -8.92 12.50
C CYS A 114 -10.67 -10.37 11.99
N PRO A 115 -11.72 -11.19 12.14
CA PRO A 115 -11.74 -12.53 11.56
C PRO A 115 -11.55 -12.49 10.04
N GLU A 116 -10.45 -13.05 9.59
CA GLU A 116 -9.94 -12.80 8.24
C GLU A 116 -10.88 -13.29 7.15
N THR A 117 -11.40 -14.51 7.28
CA THR A 117 -12.37 -15.08 6.33
C THR A 117 -13.61 -14.20 6.18
N VAL A 118 -14.09 -13.60 7.28
CA VAL A 118 -15.26 -12.73 7.27
C VAL A 118 -14.94 -11.42 6.56
N LEU A 119 -13.84 -10.77 6.94
CA LEU A 119 -13.42 -9.50 6.36
C LEU A 119 -13.12 -9.64 4.85
N ASN A 120 -12.42 -10.70 4.45
CA ASN A 120 -12.09 -10.96 3.05
C ASN A 120 -13.35 -11.16 2.19
N LYS A 121 -14.37 -11.88 2.68
CA LYS A 121 -15.65 -12.04 1.97
C LYS A 121 -16.42 -10.72 1.85
N ILE A 122 -16.41 -9.90 2.91
CA ILE A 122 -17.03 -8.56 2.88
C ILE A 122 -16.38 -7.68 1.81
N ILE A 123 -15.03 -7.61 1.79
CA ILE A 123 -14.27 -6.82 0.81
C ILE A 123 -14.46 -7.36 -0.61
N TRP A 124 -14.45 -8.68 -0.80
CA TRP A 124 -14.68 -9.27 -2.10
C TRP A 124 -16.02 -8.86 -2.70
N HIS A 125 -17.10 -8.99 -1.92
CA HIS A 125 -18.44 -8.64 -2.41
C HIS A 125 -18.64 -7.13 -2.59
N SER A 126 -17.90 -6.27 -1.88
CA SER A 126 -17.95 -4.82 -2.12
C SER A 126 -17.27 -4.42 -3.43
N VAL A 127 -16.18 -5.10 -3.82
CA VAL A 127 -15.40 -4.77 -5.02
C VAL A 127 -15.90 -5.51 -6.26
N LYS A 128 -16.19 -6.81 -6.14
CA LYS A 128 -16.57 -7.68 -7.27
C LYS A 128 -18.08 -7.79 -7.46
N GLY A 129 -18.85 -7.40 -6.44
CA GLY A 129 -20.30 -7.53 -6.41
C GLY A 129 -20.77 -8.83 -5.74
N PRO A 130 -22.06 -8.88 -5.34
CA PRO A 130 -22.64 -10.02 -4.63
C PRO A 130 -22.85 -11.25 -5.52
N GLU A 131 -22.93 -11.07 -6.84
CA GLU A 131 -23.17 -12.13 -7.81
C GLU A 131 -21.91 -12.94 -8.16
N VAL A 132 -20.72 -12.40 -7.84
CA VAL A 132 -19.46 -13.08 -8.14
C VAL A 132 -19.09 -13.98 -6.96
N PRO A 133 -19.01 -15.31 -7.14
CA PRO A 133 -18.64 -16.23 -6.07
C PRO A 133 -17.29 -15.84 -5.47
N TYR A 134 -17.19 -15.97 -4.15
CA TYR A 134 -15.91 -15.82 -3.48
C TYR A 134 -14.96 -16.94 -3.92
N PRO A 135 -13.70 -16.64 -4.28
CA PRO A 135 -12.75 -17.65 -4.75
C PRO A 135 -12.20 -18.43 -3.55
N ASP A 136 -12.96 -19.37 -3.00
CA ASP A 136 -12.55 -20.16 -1.84
C ASP A 136 -11.22 -20.92 -2.10
N TRP A 137 -10.89 -21.23 -3.36
CA TRP A 137 -9.62 -21.86 -3.76
C TRP A 137 -8.38 -20.98 -3.57
N ALA A 138 -8.54 -19.65 -3.50
CA ALA A 138 -7.44 -18.69 -3.40
C ALA A 138 -7.07 -18.37 -1.94
N VAL A 139 -7.82 -18.91 -0.98
CA VAL A 139 -7.52 -18.79 0.44
C VAL A 139 -6.79 -20.06 0.87
N THR A 140 -5.48 -19.97 1.06
CA THR A 140 -4.75 -21.00 1.80
C THR A 140 -5.28 -20.94 3.23
N LEU A 141 -6.02 -21.97 3.65
CA LEU A 141 -6.26 -22.20 5.07
C LEU A 141 -4.91 -22.56 5.67
N GLU A 142 -4.12 -21.58 6.10
CA GLU A 142 -3.17 -21.85 7.17
C GLU A 142 -4.04 -22.31 8.35
N GLN A 143 -4.07 -23.62 8.59
CA GLN A 143 -4.44 -24.12 9.91
C GLN A 143 -3.56 -23.34 10.87
N ALA A 144 -4.19 -22.60 11.80
CA ALA A 144 -3.47 -21.98 12.88
C ALA A 144 -2.62 -23.08 13.52
N ASP A 145 -1.30 -22.99 13.33
CA ASP A 145 -0.36 -23.69 14.19
C ASP A 145 -0.57 -23.04 15.56
N ASP A 146 -1.42 -23.69 16.37
CA ASP A 146 -1.45 -23.54 17.82
C ASP A 146 -0.07 -23.97 18.33
N ASP A 147 0.80 -23.01 18.60
CA ASP A 147 1.91 -23.10 19.56
C ASP A 147 1.98 -21.81 20.40
#